data_AF-A0AAV8XZF9-F1
#
_entry.id   AF-A0AAV8XZF9-F1
#
_cell.length_a   1.000
_cell.length_b   1.000
_cell.length_c   1.000
_cell.angle_alpha   90.00
_cell.angle_beta   90.00
_cell.angle_gamma   90.00
#
_symmetry.space_group_name_H-M   'P 1'
#
loop_
_entity.id
_entity.type
_entity.pdbx_description
1 polymer ?
#
loop_
_entity_poly.entity_id
_entity_poly.type
_entity_poly.pdbx_seq_one_letter_code
_entity_poly.pdbx_strand_id
1 'polypeptide(L)'
;MIVGDLEDGAYKLVVRGSGGMDFITDYPMEFIDKSYSVFIQTDRQVYQPGTKIMFRTIVLNSQLKPAAEVRNEPLHIHISVNKFITIAERKVYFVV
;
A
#
# COMPACT_ATOMS: atom_id res chain seq x y z
N MET A 1 -15.63 0.70 -19.05
CA MET A 1 -14.97 0.48 -17.75
C MET A 1 -13.55 0.97 -17.88
N ILE A 2 -13.22 2.08 -17.21
CA ILE A 2 -11.89 2.68 -17.21
C ILE A 2 -11.11 2.04 -16.05
N VAL A 3 -9.80 1.83 -16.23
CA VAL A 3 -8.92 1.10 -15.29
C VAL A 3 -8.91 1.66 -13.85
N GLY A 4 -9.46 2.86 -13.62
CA GLY A 4 -9.58 3.48 -12.31
C GLY A 4 -10.83 3.11 -11.49
N ASP A 5 -11.85 2.48 -12.07
CA ASP A 5 -13.11 2.11 -11.38
C ASP A 5 -13.15 0.61 -11.02
N LEU A 6 -11.99 -0.03 -10.87
CA LEU A 6 -11.92 -1.44 -10.50
C LEU A 6 -12.16 -1.58 -9.00
N GLU A 7 -13.24 -2.26 -8.64
CA GLU A 7 -13.55 -2.60 -7.25
C GLU A 7 -12.80 -3.86 -6.81
N ASP A 8 -12.72 -4.07 -5.50
CA ASP A 8 -12.19 -5.31 -4.95
C ASP A 8 -12.99 -6.51 -5.48
N GLY A 9 -12.29 -7.51 -6.03
CA GLY A 9 -12.95 -8.59 -6.75
C GLY A 9 -12.00 -9.61 -7.37
N ALA A 10 -12.59 -10.71 -7.83
CA ALA A 10 -11.87 -11.77 -8.52
C ALA A 10 -11.72 -11.43 -10.01
N TYR A 11 -10.48 -11.18 -10.43
CA TYR A 11 -10.16 -10.91 -11.83
C TYR A 11 -9.49 -12.13 -12.47
N LYS A 12 -9.57 -12.22 -13.80
CA LYS A 12 -8.86 -13.23 -14.58
C LYS A 12 -8.26 -12.64 -15.84
N LEU A 13 -7.03 -13.02 -16.13
CA LEU A 13 -6.37 -12.74 -17.40
C LEU A 13 -6.83 -13.77 -18.41
N VAL A 14 -7.51 -13.35 -19.47
CA VAL A 14 -7.94 -14.22 -20.58
C VAL A 14 -7.03 -13.99 -21.77
N VAL A 15 -6.26 -14.99 -22.17
CA VAL A 15 -5.40 -14.99 -23.35
C VAL A 15 -6.11 -15.73 -24.48
N ARG A 16 -6.22 -15.10 -25.65
CA ARG A 16 -6.82 -15.70 -26.85
C ARG A 16 -5.87 -15.56 -28.04
N GLY A 17 -5.57 -16.67 -28.70
CA GLY A 17 -4.87 -16.69 -29.99
C GLY A 17 -5.80 -17.10 -31.11
N SER A 18 -5.62 -16.49 -32.28
CA SER A 18 -6.31 -16.85 -33.53
C SER A 18 -5.38 -16.61 -34.73
N GLY A 19 -5.73 -17.16 -35.90
CA GLY A 19 -4.94 -16.98 -37.14
C GLY A 19 -3.92 -18.08 -37.44
N GLY A 20 -4.13 -19.28 -36.90
CA GLY A 20 -3.32 -20.48 -37.19
C GLY A 20 -3.61 -21.64 -36.24
N MET A 21 -3.87 -21.31 -34.98
CA MET A 21 -4.40 -22.21 -33.95
C MET A 21 -5.26 -21.38 -33.01
N ASP A 22 -6.49 -21.82 -32.79
CA ASP A 22 -7.39 -21.19 -31.84
C ASP A 22 -7.13 -21.75 -30.44
N PHE A 23 -6.76 -20.88 -29.51
CA PHE A 23 -6.63 -21.26 -28.10
C PHE A 23 -7.14 -20.16 -27.18
N ILE A 24 -7.71 -20.59 -26.05
CA ILE A 24 -8.19 -19.72 -24.98
C ILE A 24 -7.66 -20.29 -23.66
N THR A 25 -7.00 -19.45 -22.87
CA THR A 25 -6.49 -19.81 -21.54
C THR A 25 -6.78 -18.69 -20.57
N ASP A 26 -7.15 -19.04 -19.34
CA ASP A 26 -7.36 -18.08 -18.27
C ASP A 26 -6.47 -18.33 -17.05
N TYR A 27 -6.07 -17.24 -16.40
CA TYR A 27 -5.28 -17.25 -15.17
C TYR A 27 -5.94 -16.35 -14.12
N PRO A 28 -6.11 -16.80 -12.88
CA PRO A 28 -6.65 -15.97 -11.81
C PRO A 28 -5.67 -14.83 -11.49
N MET A 29 -6.22 -13.65 -11.19
CA MET A 29 -5.48 -12.46 -10.78
C MET A 29 -6.02 -11.92 -9.46
N GLU A 30 -5.10 -11.52 -8.59
CA GLU A 30 -5.40 -10.78 -7.37
C GLU A 30 -5.45 -9.28 -7.68
N PHE A 31 -6.51 -8.61 -7.24
CA PHE A 31 -6.59 -7.17 -7.29
C PHE A 31 -5.84 -6.56 -6.11
N ILE A 32 -4.90 -5.68 -6.41
CA ILE A 32 -4.15 -4.93 -5.39
C ILE A 32 -4.48 -3.45 -5.56
N ASP A 33 -5.39 -2.96 -4.73
CA ASP A 33 -5.86 -1.57 -4.70
C ASP A 33 -4.73 -0.55 -4.46
N LYS A 34 -3.69 -0.96 -3.71
CA LYS A 34 -2.57 -0.07 -3.35
C LYS A 34 -1.34 -0.32 -4.20
N SER A 35 -1.05 0.61 -5.09
CA SER A 35 0.16 0.62 -5.94
C SER A 35 1.45 1.09 -5.22
N TYR A 36 1.43 1.16 -3.88
CA TYR A 36 2.52 1.67 -3.07
C TYR A 36 2.73 0.82 -1.83
N SER A 37 3.96 0.85 -1.31
CA SER A 37 4.36 0.17 -0.08
C SER A 37 4.65 1.19 1.02
N VAL A 38 4.26 0.87 2.25
CA VAL A 38 4.51 1.68 3.45
C VAL A 38 5.39 0.88 4.40
N PHE A 39 6.56 1.42 4.72
CA PHE A 39 7.48 0.87 5.71
C PHE A 39 7.51 1.77 6.94
N ILE A 40 7.44 1.19 8.13
CA ILE A 40 7.52 1.91 9.40
C ILE A 40 8.74 1.39 10.15
N GLN A 41 9.56 2.30 10.66
CA GLN A 41 10.69 1.97 11.49
C GLN A 41 10.67 2.81 12.74
N THR A 42 10.77 2.14 13.89
CA THR A 42 10.96 2.76 15.19
C THR A 42 12.44 2.86 15.52
N ASP A 43 12.84 3.81 16.37
CA ASP A 43 14.25 3.93 16.78
C ASP A 43 14.71 2.79 17.68
N ARG A 44 13.76 2.16 18.40
CA ARG A 44 13.98 1.01 19.29
C ARG A 44 12.87 -0.03 19.17
N GLN A 45 13.19 -1.26 19.56
CA GLN A 45 12.25 -2.38 19.61
C GLN A 45 11.39 -2.37 20.89
N VAL A 46 11.93 -1.89 22.02
CA VAL A 46 11.25 -1.86 23.33
C VAL A 46 11.43 -0.48 23.96
N TYR A 47 10.37 0.04 24.57
CA TYR A 47 10.34 1.32 25.26
C TYR A 47 9.95 1.14 26.72
N GLN A 48 10.60 1.90 27.59
CA GLN A 48 10.17 2.03 28.97
C GLN A 48 9.10 3.14 29.09
N PRO A 49 8.17 3.04 30.05
CA PRO A 49 7.22 4.11 30.33
C PRO A 49 7.91 5.47 30.50
N GLY A 50 7.32 6.52 29.92
CA GLY A 50 7.89 7.88 29.94
C GLY A 50 8.97 8.16 28.89
N THR A 51 9.41 7.14 28.12
CA THR A 51 10.37 7.35 27.03
C THR A 51 9.67 7.89 25.78
N LYS A 52 10.29 8.86 25.10
CA LYS A 52 9.83 9.35 23.80
C LYS A 52 10.09 8.29 22.72
N ILE A 53 9.05 7.93 21.98
CA ILE A 53 9.12 7.03 20.83
C ILE A 53 9.42 7.87 19.58
N MET A 54 10.48 7.54 18.86
CA MET A 54 10.77 8.13 17.56
C MET A 54 10.48 7.08 16.49
N PHE A 55 9.88 7.52 15.38
CA PHE A 55 9.65 6.64 14.24
C PHE A 55 9.76 7.41 12.94
N ARG A 56 9.99 6.67 11.86
CA ARG A 56 9.94 7.16 10.49
C ARG A 56 9.04 6.27 9.65
N THR A 57 8.42 6.88 8.65
CA THR A 57 7.60 6.21 7.66
C THR A 57 8.21 6.46 6.29
N ILE A 58 8.42 5.40 5.52
CA ILE A 58 8.97 5.44 4.17
C ILE A 58 7.89 4.92 3.23
N VAL A 59 7.56 5.69 2.20
CA VAL A 59 6.46 5.36 1.27
C VAL A 59 7.03 5.31 -0.13
N LEU A 60 6.91 4.14 -0.74
CA LEU A 60 7.54 3.85 -2.02
C LEU A 60 6.49 3.43 -3.05
N ASN A 61 6.65 3.88 -4.30
CA ASN A 61 5.89 3.36 -5.43
C ASN A 61 6.46 2.00 -5.90
N SER A 62 5.86 1.43 -6.95
CA SER A 62 6.32 0.17 -7.57
C SER A 62 7.75 0.21 -8.12
N GLN A 63 8.32 1.41 -8.33
CA GLN A 63 9.70 1.63 -8.77
C GLN A 63 10.67 1.92 -7.61
N LEU A 64 10.22 1.77 -6.35
CA LEU A 64 11.00 2.10 -5.15
C LEU A 64 11.42 3.58 -5.07
N LYS A 65 10.67 4.48 -5.70
CA LYS A 65 10.81 5.93 -5.58
C LYS A 65 9.79 6.50 -4.60
N PRO A 66 10.02 7.70 -4.03
CA PRO A 66 9.06 8.35 -3.14
C PRO A 66 7.64 8.37 -3.74
N ALA A 67 6.67 7.80 -3.03
CA ALA A 67 5.28 7.73 -3.51
C ALA A 67 4.56 9.09 -3.53
N ALA A 68 5.22 10.16 -3.07
CA ALA A 68 4.73 11.54 -3.17
C ALA A 68 4.35 11.93 -4.60
N GLU A 69 5.06 11.37 -5.58
CA GLU A 69 4.80 11.59 -7.01
C GLU A 69 3.47 10.97 -7.47
N VAL A 70 2.92 10.04 -6.69
CA VAL A 70 1.73 9.24 -7.05
C VAL A 70 0.48 9.71 -6.30
N ARG A 71 0.61 10.38 -5.15
CA ARG A 71 -0.55 10.81 -4.34
C ARG A 71 -0.35 12.20 -3.73
N ASN A 72 -1.31 13.09 -3.99
CA ASN A 72 -1.44 14.41 -3.35
C ASN A 72 -2.16 14.37 -1.99
N GLU A 73 -2.33 13.20 -1.38
CA GLU A 73 -3.00 13.04 -0.09
C GLU A 73 -2.01 12.63 1.01
N PRO A 74 -2.04 13.27 2.20
CA PRO A 74 -1.17 12.91 3.30
C PRO A 74 -1.51 11.53 3.86
N LEU A 75 -0.51 10.84 4.40
CA LEU A 75 -0.73 9.60 5.14
C LEU A 75 -1.26 9.88 6.53
N HIS A 76 -2.30 9.13 6.89
CA HIS A 76 -2.88 9.11 8.22
C HIS A 76 -2.23 7.99 9.03
N ILE A 77 -1.50 8.36 10.07
CA ILE A 77 -0.83 7.42 10.97
C ILE A 77 -1.55 7.41 12.31
N HIS A 78 -2.03 6.23 12.69
CA HIS A 78 -2.64 5.96 13.99
C HIS A 78 -1.71 5.06 14.80
N ILE A 79 -1.40 5.48 16.03
CA ILE A 79 -0.62 4.70 16.98
C ILE A 79 -1.58 4.19 18.04
N SER A 80 -1.65 2.88 18.21
CA SER A 80 -2.57 2.24 19.15
C SER A 80 -1.83 1.27 20.07
N VAL A 81 -2.28 1.18 21.32
CA VAL A 81 -1.73 0.21 22.30
C VAL A 81 -2.17 -1.21 21.93
N ASN A 82 -3.39 -1.32 21.40
CA ASN A 82 -3.98 -2.54 20.90
C ASN A 82 -4.93 -2.18 19.74
N LYS A 83 -5.66 -3.17 19.20
CA LYS A 83 -6.59 -2.93 18.09
C LYS A 83 -7.73 -1.95 18.40
N PHE A 84 -7.97 -1.62 19.67
CA PHE A 84 -9.13 -0.87 20.12
C PHE A 84 -8.80 0.53 20.66
N ILE A 85 -7.57 0.76 21.14
CA ILE A 85 -7.20 2.00 21.85
C ILE A 85 -6.10 2.74 21.08
N THR A 86 -6.50 3.77 20.33
CA THR A 86 -5.60 4.74 19.70
C THR A 86 -5.13 5.78 20.71
N ILE A 87 -3.83 6.03 20.75
CA ILE A 87 -3.19 6.97 21.69
C ILE A 87 -2.57 8.17 21.00
N ALA A 88 -2.33 8.11 19.69
CA ALA A 88 -1.87 9.26 18.94
C ALA A 88 -2.28 9.16 17.47
N GLU A 89 -2.51 10.32 16.87
CA GLU A 89 -2.77 10.46 15.44
C GLU A 89 -1.84 11.51 14.85
N ARG A 90 -1.27 11.21 13.69
CA ARG A 90 -0.40 12.12 12.95
C ARG A 90 -0.73 12.07 11.47
N LYS A 91 -0.87 13.25 10.87
CA LYS A 91 -0.80 13.40 9.41
C LYS A 91 0.67 13.57 9.04
N VAL A 92 1.19 12.67 8.23
CA VAL A 92 2.56 12.74 7.73
C VAL A 92 2.50 13.02 6.24
N TYR A 93 3.04 14.18 5.88
CA TYR A 93 3.32 14.52 4.48
C TYR A 93 4.54 13.72 4.05
N PHE A 94 4.61 13.36 2.77
CA PHE A 94 5.75 12.65 2.23
C PHE A 94 7.00 13.51 2.37
N VAL A 95 7.89 13.15 3.32
CA VAL A 95 9.20 13.80 3.46
C VAL A 95 10.23 12.81 2.94
N VAL A 96 10.93 13.22 1.89
CA VAL A 96 12.12 12.56 1.35
C VAL A 96 13.33 13.09 2.10
#